data_AF-A0A1K2I9R4-F1
#
_entry.id   AF-A0A1K2I9R4-F1
#
_cell.length_a   1.000
_cell.length_b   1.000
_cell.length_c   1.000
_cell.angle_alpha   90.00
_cell.angle_beta   90.00
_cell.angle_gamma   90.00
#
_symmetry.space_group_name_H-M   'P 1'
#
loop_
_entity.id
_entity.type
_entity.pdbx_description
1 polymer ?
#
loop_
_entity_poly.entity_id
_entity_poly.type
_entity_poly.pdbx_seq_one_letter_code
_entity_poly.pdbx_strand_id
1 'polypeptide(L)'
;MNPVLQAYLLENHISLSDVARRGHLELAVLKKMCRKSLNQWPIYFLKALAAATERSPEQILADILKLELQHTVVLRTDLDHLTIMDVPFANKELYEEARDLLLVYIRAGFSPSNSDVKTVRRALQRKKQKTAKGQ
;
A
#
# COMPACT_ATOMS: atom_id res chain seq x y z
N MET A 1 5.62 11.25 2.47
CA MET A 1 4.70 11.03 3.60
C MET A 1 4.53 9.53 3.73
N ASN A 2 4.46 8.99 4.94
CA ASN A 2 4.24 7.55 5.16
C ASN A 2 2.90 7.16 4.51
N PRO A 3 2.88 6.16 3.60
CA PRO A 3 1.69 5.82 2.83
C PRO A 3 0.55 5.28 3.71
N VAL A 4 0.88 4.54 4.77
CA VAL A 4 -0.11 4.04 5.75
C VAL A 4 -0.79 5.21 6.47
N LEU A 5 -0.01 6.21 6.89
CA LEU A 5 -0.57 7.40 7.51
C LEU A 5 -1.44 8.21 6.54
N GLN A 6 -1.00 8.32 5.29
CA GLN A 6 -1.76 9.03 4.25
C GLN A 6 -3.11 8.35 4.02
N ALA A 7 -3.14 7.03 3.90
CA ALA A 7 -4.38 6.26 3.80
C ALA A 7 -5.27 6.47 5.03
N TYR A 8 -4.69 6.37 6.23
CA TYR A 8 -5.41 6.58 7.49
C TYR A 8 -6.11 7.95 7.55
N LEU A 9 -5.41 9.02 7.17
CA LEU A 9 -5.97 10.37 7.17
C LEU A 9 -7.11 10.53 6.15
N LEU A 10 -6.95 9.92 4.96
CA LEU A 10 -7.96 9.94 3.90
C LEU A 10 -9.23 9.17 4.30
N GLU A 11 -9.08 7.95 4.84
CA GLU A 11 -10.22 7.12 5.26
C GLU A 11 -11.03 7.75 6.40
N ASN A 12 -10.37 8.51 7.27
CA ASN A 12 -11.02 9.18 8.40
C ASN A 12 -11.42 10.62 8.09
N HIS A 13 -11.24 11.10 6.85
CA HIS A 13 -11.57 12.46 6.42
C HIS A 13 -10.96 13.56 7.31
N ILE A 14 -9.74 13.34 7.82
CA ILE A 14 -9.02 14.31 8.67
C ILE A 14 -7.75 14.82 8.00
N SER A 15 -7.42 16.08 8.23
CA SER A 15 -6.16 16.65 7.75
C SER A 15 -5.07 16.64 8.84
N LEU A 16 -3.81 16.77 8.45
CA LEU A 16 -2.71 16.98 9.41
C LEU A 16 -2.90 18.27 10.23
N SER A 17 -3.58 19.26 9.69
CA SER A 17 -3.92 20.49 10.41
C SER A 17 -4.96 20.24 11.51
N ASP A 18 -5.91 19.32 11.28
CA ASP A 18 -6.87 18.90 12.31
C ASP A 18 -6.17 18.14 13.44
N VAL A 19 -5.23 17.26 13.09
CA VAL A 19 -4.38 16.54 14.05
C VAL A 19 -3.52 17.52 14.86
N ALA A 20 -2.94 18.54 14.21
CA ALA A 20 -2.18 19.60 14.89
C ALA A 20 -3.03 20.35 15.91
N ARG A 21 -4.20 20.82 15.45
CA ARG A 21 -5.12 21.64 16.23
C ARG A 21 -5.71 20.89 17.42
N ARG A 22 -6.25 19.68 17.19
CA ARG A 22 -6.91 18.87 18.22
C ARG A 22 -5.91 18.16 19.14
N GLY A 23 -4.73 17.81 18.62
CA GLY A 23 -3.66 17.20 19.40
C GLY A 23 -2.76 18.19 20.14
N HIS A 24 -2.97 19.50 19.97
CA HIS A 24 -2.11 20.57 20.51
C HIS A 24 -0.62 20.37 20.16
N LEU A 25 -0.35 19.98 18.92
CA LEU A 25 1.01 19.76 18.39
C LEU A 25 1.30 20.74 17.26
N GLU A 26 2.55 21.19 17.18
CA GLU A 26 3.00 21.96 16.03
C GLU A 26 2.94 21.13 14.75
N LEU A 27 2.39 21.73 13.69
CA LEU A 27 2.30 21.08 12.38
C LEU A 27 3.67 20.67 11.84
N ALA A 28 4.74 21.41 12.16
CA ALA A 28 6.11 21.06 11.77
C ALA A 28 6.60 19.76 12.43
N VAL A 29 6.25 19.54 13.71
CA VAL A 29 6.54 18.30 14.44
C VAL A 29 5.80 17.13 13.81
N LEU A 30 4.50 17.29 13.52
CA LEU A 30 3.71 16.26 12.84
C LEU A 30 4.29 15.90 11.48
N LYS A 31 4.62 16.90 10.64
CA LYS A 31 5.23 16.67 9.31
C LYS A 31 6.54 15.88 9.39
N LYS A 32 7.35 16.06 10.43
CA LYS A 32 8.54 15.24 10.68
C LYS A 32 8.16 13.80 11.06
N MET A 33 7.17 13.62 11.92
CA MET A 33 6.70 12.28 12.33
C MET A 33 6.07 11.50 11.17
N CYS A 34 5.34 12.18 10.27
CA CYS A 34 4.77 11.59 9.06
C CYS A 34 5.80 10.97 8.11
N ARG A 35 7.11 11.21 8.30
CA ARG A 35 8.18 10.63 7.48
C ARG A 35 8.82 9.41 8.13
N LYS A 36 8.52 9.14 9.40
CA LYS A 36 9.07 8.03 10.16
C LYS A 36 8.30 6.74 9.92
N SER A 37 8.96 5.61 10.13
CA SER A 37 8.32 4.29 10.19
C SER A 37 7.43 4.18 11.45
N LEU A 38 6.45 3.27 11.42
CA LEU A 38 5.46 3.11 12.48
C LEU A 38 6.09 2.79 13.84
N ASN A 39 7.11 1.95 13.86
CA ASN A 39 7.89 1.62 15.07
C ASN A 39 8.67 2.81 15.68
N GLN A 40 8.78 3.93 14.97
CA GLN A 40 9.43 5.15 15.45
C GLN A 40 8.42 6.23 15.87
N TRP A 41 7.12 5.93 15.82
CA TRP A 41 6.10 6.90 16.20
C TRP A 41 5.94 6.94 17.71
N PRO A 42 6.09 8.13 18.32
CA PRO A 42 5.93 8.27 19.75
C PRO A 42 4.44 8.24 20.14
N ILE A 43 4.15 7.82 21.36
CA ILE A 43 2.77 7.71 21.88
C ILE A 43 1.99 9.03 21.75
N TYR A 44 2.64 10.19 21.92
CA TYR A 44 1.96 11.48 21.77
C TYR A 44 1.43 11.72 20.35
N PHE A 45 2.03 11.11 19.33
CA PHE A 45 1.55 11.21 17.95
C PHE A 45 0.26 10.41 17.77
N LEU A 46 0.19 9.21 18.34
CA LEU A 46 -1.03 8.41 18.38
C LEU A 46 -2.15 9.12 19.16
N LYS A 47 -1.81 9.78 20.27
CA LYS A 47 -2.77 10.59 21.04
C LYS A 47 -3.33 11.78 20.23
N ALA A 48 -2.50 12.43 19.43
CA ALA A 48 -2.95 13.53 18.58
C ALA A 48 -3.89 13.05 17.46
N LEU A 49 -3.60 11.89 16.87
CA LEU A 49 -4.51 11.24 15.91
C LEU A 49 -5.84 10.85 16.56
N ALA A 50 -5.77 10.26 17.76
CA ALA A 50 -6.95 9.91 18.57
C ALA A 50 -7.83 11.13 18.88
N ALA A 51 -7.23 12.26 19.25
CA ALA A 51 -7.97 13.50 19.48
C ALA A 51 -8.64 14.03 18.21
N ALA A 52 -8.03 13.82 17.05
CA ALA A 52 -8.56 14.24 15.75
C ALA A 52 -9.80 13.45 15.34
N THR A 53 -9.86 12.16 15.68
CA THR A 53 -10.92 11.24 15.28
C THR A 53 -11.91 10.91 16.40
N GLU A 54 -11.74 11.47 17.59
CA GLU A 54 -12.56 11.17 18.78
C GLU A 54 -12.57 9.67 19.12
N ARG A 55 -11.40 9.02 18.99
CA ARG A 55 -11.18 7.59 19.27
C ARG A 55 -10.10 7.40 20.33
N SER A 56 -9.95 6.18 20.84
CA SER A 56 -8.85 5.85 21.75
C SER A 56 -7.54 5.59 20.99
N PRO A 57 -6.36 5.89 21.56
CA PRO A 57 -5.07 5.59 20.93
C PRO A 57 -4.89 4.12 20.54
N GLU A 58 -5.50 3.19 21.28
CA GLU A 58 -5.50 1.76 20.98
C GLU A 58 -6.26 1.44 19.69
N GLN A 59 -7.42 2.08 19.47
CA GLN A 59 -8.18 1.96 18.22
C GLN A 59 -7.38 2.54 17.04
N ILE A 60 -6.71 3.68 17.23
CA ILE A 60 -5.82 4.26 16.20
C ILE A 60 -4.71 3.27 15.84
N LEU A 61 -4.04 2.70 16.84
CA LEU A 61 -2.97 1.75 16.61
C LEU A 61 -3.48 0.51 15.86
N ALA A 62 -4.64 -0.03 16.25
CA ALA A 62 -5.24 -1.18 15.57
C ALA A 62 -5.58 -0.89 14.10
N ASP A 63 -6.19 0.26 13.82
CA ASP A 63 -6.51 0.70 12.45
C ASP A 63 -5.25 0.88 11.61
N ILE A 64 -4.22 1.50 12.18
CA ILE A 64 -2.95 1.75 11.48
C ILE A 64 -2.17 0.45 11.22
N LEU A 65 -2.17 -0.50 12.16
CA LEU A 65 -1.57 -1.81 11.94
C LEU A 65 -2.35 -2.61 10.88
N LYS A 66 -3.68 -2.50 10.85
CA LYS A 66 -4.50 -3.11 9.80
C LYS A 66 -4.16 -2.52 8.44
N LEU A 67 -4.03 -1.19 8.34
CA LEU A 67 -3.60 -0.51 7.12
C LEU A 67 -2.17 -0.88 6.73
N GLU A 68 -1.26 -0.98 7.71
CA GLU A 68 0.10 -1.46 7.46
C GLU A 68 0.05 -2.85 6.85
N LEU A 69 -0.69 -3.80 7.41
CA LEU A 69 -0.86 -5.14 6.85
C LEU A 69 -1.47 -5.13 5.44
N GLN A 70 -2.41 -4.23 5.16
CA GLN A 70 -3.01 -4.05 3.83
C GLN A 70 -2.05 -3.41 2.82
N HIS A 71 -1.16 -2.53 3.25
CA HIS A 71 -0.14 -1.89 2.41
C HIS A 71 1.18 -2.67 2.37
N THR A 72 1.35 -3.67 3.24
CA THR A 72 2.48 -4.61 3.29
C THR A 72 2.15 -5.89 2.53
N VAL A 73 1.41 -5.78 1.43
CA VAL A 73 1.23 -6.90 0.51
C VAL A 73 2.55 -7.09 -0.21
N VAL A 74 3.37 -7.99 0.34
CA VAL A 74 4.60 -8.43 -0.31
C VAL A 74 4.20 -9.27 -1.50
N LEU A 75 4.39 -8.72 -2.70
CA LEU A 75 4.30 -9.50 -3.93
C LEU A 75 5.39 -10.58 -3.87
N ARG A 76 5.03 -11.82 -3.58
CA ARG A 76 5.98 -12.94 -3.61
C ARG A 76 6.39 -13.18 -5.05
N THR A 77 7.66 -12.97 -5.35
CA THR A 77 8.22 -13.12 -6.69
C THR A 77 9.41 -14.06 -6.66
N ASP A 78 9.50 -14.93 -7.66
CA ASP A 78 10.65 -15.81 -7.89
C ASP A 78 11.12 -15.61 -9.33
N LEU A 79 12.31 -15.02 -9.50
CA LEU A 79 12.87 -14.73 -10.81
C LEU A 79 13.47 -15.98 -11.47
N ASP A 80 13.97 -16.93 -10.68
CA ASP A 80 14.60 -18.14 -11.21
C ASP A 80 13.55 -19.07 -11.83
N HIS A 81 12.36 -19.12 -11.22
CA HIS A 81 11.23 -19.90 -11.70
C HIS A 81 10.17 -19.08 -12.46
N LEU A 82 10.39 -17.76 -12.62
CA LEU A 82 9.46 -16.82 -13.25
C LEU A 82 8.04 -16.92 -12.68
N THR A 83 7.92 -16.92 -11.35
CA THR A 83 6.63 -17.01 -10.67
C THR A 83 6.29 -15.77 -9.87
N ILE A 84 5.01 -15.38 -9.88
CA ILE A 84 4.46 -14.36 -9.00
C ILE A 84 3.33 -15.02 -8.22
N MET A 85 3.43 -15.06 -6.89
CA MET A 85 2.49 -15.78 -6.02
C MET A 85 2.22 -17.21 -6.51
N ASP A 86 3.28 -17.96 -6.83
CA ASP A 86 3.19 -19.35 -7.32
C ASP A 86 2.50 -19.50 -8.69
N VAL A 87 2.20 -18.38 -9.38
CA VAL A 87 1.69 -18.39 -10.76
C VAL A 87 2.86 -18.31 -11.75
N PRO A 88 3.06 -19.32 -12.60
CA PRO A 88 4.16 -19.32 -13.55
C PRO A 88 3.88 -18.43 -14.77
N PHE A 89 4.94 -17.80 -15.27
CA PHE A 89 4.95 -17.01 -16.50
C PHE A 89 5.82 -17.68 -17.57
N ALA A 90 5.42 -17.52 -18.84
CA ALA A 90 6.05 -18.25 -19.94
C ALA A 90 7.44 -17.72 -20.32
N ASN A 91 7.73 -16.46 -20.00
CA ASN A 91 9.03 -15.82 -20.25
C ASN A 91 9.23 -14.63 -19.32
N LYS A 92 10.48 -14.19 -19.23
CA LYS A 92 10.93 -13.08 -18.38
C LYS A 92 10.19 -11.78 -18.66
N GLU A 93 9.94 -11.47 -19.93
CA GLU A 93 9.27 -10.23 -20.34
C GLU A 93 7.82 -10.15 -19.82
N LEU A 94 7.05 -11.25 -19.97
CA LEU A 94 5.69 -11.32 -19.44
C LEU A 94 5.66 -11.28 -17.91
N TYR A 95 6.66 -11.90 -17.27
CA TYR A 95 6.83 -11.86 -15.82
C TYR A 95 7.10 -10.43 -15.32
N GLU A 96 8.03 -9.70 -15.96
CA GLU A 96 8.39 -8.33 -15.58
C GLU A 96 7.21 -7.37 -15.80
N GLU A 97 6.53 -7.45 -16.96
CA GLU A 97 5.35 -6.60 -17.23
C GLU A 97 4.22 -6.87 -16.22
N ALA A 98 3.98 -8.13 -15.84
CA ALA A 98 2.99 -8.49 -14.84
C ALA A 98 3.38 -8.02 -13.44
N ARG A 99 4.64 -8.21 -13.03
CA ARG A 99 5.17 -7.78 -11.74
C ARG A 99 5.01 -6.28 -11.59
N ASP A 100 5.43 -5.51 -12.60
CA ASP A 100 5.42 -4.06 -12.52
C ASP A 100 3.98 -3.52 -12.48
N LEU A 101 3.05 -4.12 -13.25
CA LEU A 101 1.62 -3.80 -13.17
C LEU A 101 1.05 -4.08 -11.78
N LEU A 102 1.31 -5.26 -11.21
CA LEU A 102 0.83 -5.65 -9.89
C LEU A 102 1.39 -4.76 -8.79
N LEU A 103 2.66 -4.34 -8.89
CA LEU A 103 3.28 -3.39 -7.97
C LEU A 103 2.61 -2.01 -8.03
N VAL A 104 2.15 -1.56 -9.21
CA VAL A 104 1.36 -0.31 -9.32
C VAL A 104 0.04 -0.44 -8.58
N TYR A 105 -0.67 -1.56 -8.72
CA TYR A 105 -1.91 -1.81 -7.99
C TYR A 105 -1.69 -1.90 -6.47
N ILE A 106 -0.61 -2.56 -6.03
CA ILE A 106 -0.23 -2.61 -4.61
C ILE A 106 0.02 -1.20 -4.06
N ARG A 107 0.74 -0.35 -4.81
CA ARG A 107 0.96 1.06 -4.43
C ARG A 107 -0.34 1.87 -4.36
N ALA A 108 -1.37 1.46 -5.11
CA ALA A 108 -2.71 2.04 -5.05
C ALA A 108 -3.58 1.46 -3.92
N GLY A 109 -3.04 0.57 -3.07
CA GLY A 109 -3.76 -0.04 -1.95
C GLY A 109 -4.48 -1.34 -2.29
N PHE A 110 -4.27 -1.91 -3.48
CA PHE A 110 -4.84 -3.20 -3.85
C PHE A 110 -4.00 -4.36 -3.33
N SER A 111 -4.65 -5.38 -2.76
CA SER A 111 -3.98 -6.61 -2.33
C SER A 111 -4.23 -7.73 -3.35
N PRO A 112 -3.37 -7.93 -4.36
CA PRO A 112 -3.59 -8.95 -5.37
C PRO A 112 -3.62 -10.35 -4.79
N SER A 113 -4.62 -11.12 -5.22
CA SER A 113 -4.75 -12.54 -4.96
C SER A 113 -4.12 -13.36 -6.09
N ASN A 114 -4.01 -14.67 -5.86
CA ASN A 114 -3.55 -15.62 -6.87
C ASN A 114 -4.42 -15.60 -8.15
N SER A 115 -5.73 -15.33 -8.02
CA SER A 115 -6.61 -15.18 -9.19
C SER A 115 -6.35 -13.90 -9.98
N ASP A 116 -5.99 -12.82 -9.31
CA ASP A 116 -5.66 -11.54 -9.97
C ASP A 116 -4.40 -11.68 -10.81
N VAL A 117 -3.38 -12.36 -10.27
CA VAL A 117 -2.14 -12.67 -11.03
C VAL A 117 -2.46 -13.52 -12.27
N LYS A 118 -3.34 -14.53 -12.16
CA LYS A 118 -3.78 -15.33 -13.32
C LYS A 118 -4.54 -14.48 -14.35
N THR A 119 -5.33 -13.51 -13.90
CA THR A 119 -6.06 -12.58 -14.78
C THR A 119 -5.11 -11.66 -15.53
N VAL A 120 -4.14 -11.05 -14.84
CA VAL A 120 -3.09 -10.23 -15.46
C VAL A 120 -2.31 -11.03 -16.49
N ARG A 121 -1.85 -12.24 -16.12
CA ARG A 121 -1.14 -13.13 -17.04
C ARG A 121 -1.93 -13.41 -18.32
N ARG A 122 -3.22 -13.76 -18.20
CA ARG A 122 -4.09 -14.03 -19.36
C ARG A 122 -4.28 -12.78 -20.23
N ALA A 123 -4.42 -11.61 -19.62
CA ALA A 123 -4.56 -10.35 -20.33
C ALA A 123 -3.30 -10.03 -21.16
N LEU A 124 -2.11 -10.18 -20.58
CA LEU A 124 -0.84 -9.94 -21.26
C LEU A 124 -0.58 -10.96 -22.38
N GLN A 125 -0.89 -12.23 -22.18
CA GLN A 125 -0.80 -13.25 -23.23
C GLN A 125 -1.69 -12.93 -24.44
N ARG A 126 -2.94 -12.49 -24.18
CA ARG A 126 -3.86 -12.07 -25.26
C ARG A 126 -3.36 -10.82 -25.99
N LYS A 127 -2.78 -9.87 -25.27
CA LYS A 127 -2.17 -8.66 -25.85
C LYS A 127 -1.06 -9.05 -26.84
N LYS A 128 -0.09 -9.87 -26.42
CA LYS A 128 0.99 -10.35 -27.31
C LYS A 128 0.50 -11.13 -28.52
N GLN A 129 -0.52 -11.99 -28.36
CA GLN A 129 -1.10 -12.73 -29.49
C GLN A 129 -1.76 -11.83 -30.54
N LYS A 130 -2.37 -10.71 -30.11
CA LYS A 130 -2.95 -9.73 -31.04
C LYS A 130 -1.85 -8.95 -31.76
N THR A 131 -0.77 -8.57 -31.07
CA THR A 131 0.35 -7.86 -31.69
C THR A 131 1.08 -8.73 -32.72
N ALA A 132 1.19 -10.04 -32.48
CA ALA A 132 1.82 -10.98 -33.41
C ALA A 132 0.97 -11.34 -34.64
N LYS A 133 -0.35 -11.12 -34.61
CA LYS A 133 -1.27 -11.38 -35.75
C LYS A 133 -1.56 -10.15 -36.61
N GLY A 134 -1.08 -8.98 -36.20
CA GLY A 134 -1.27 -7.71 -36.91
C GLY A 134 -0.03 -7.25 -37.69
N GLN A 135 0.93 -8.15 -37.92
CA GLN A 135 2.09 -7.95 -38.78
C GLN A 135 1.99 -8.84 -40.02
#